data_AF-A0A2V7IN07-F1
#
_entry.id   AF-A0A2V7IN07-F1
#
_cell.length_a   1.000
_cell.length_b   1.000
_cell.length_c   1.000
_cell.angle_alpha   90.00
_cell.angle_beta   90.00
_cell.angle_gamma   90.00
#
_symmetry.space_group_name_H-M   'P 1'
#
loop_
_entity.id
_entity.type
_entity.pdbx_description
1 polymer ?
#
loop_
_entity_poly.entity_id
_entity_poly.type
_entity_poly.pdbx_seq_one_letter_code
_entity_poly.pdbx_strand_id
1 'polypeptide(L)'
;MCHRARPKPGCAAFILTNFGGYVMLGTAASGNTPLRAVVDWGLMANVSARNAIGASVFVSADRDGFGAGPALRYRRWIGRSASVEVAVGAPLAIGGDRYKMETGSVFGLVKWSPNHWFAVAAPTGPDPRAGVLGLWTDILPRR
;
A
#
# COMPACT_ATOMS: atom_id res chain seq x y z
N MET A 1 7.81 2.50 21.28
CA MET A 1 7.02 1.91 20.17
C MET A 1 5.56 1.94 20.58
N CYS A 2 4.65 2.43 19.74
CA CYS A 2 3.24 2.61 20.10
C CYS A 2 2.32 1.72 19.27
N HIS A 3 1.26 1.22 19.89
CA HIS A 3 0.20 0.47 19.20
C HIS A 3 -0.73 1.38 18.39
N ARG A 4 -0.91 2.64 18.83
CA ARG A 4 -1.74 3.64 18.14
C ARG A 4 -0.86 4.73 17.54
N ALA A 5 -0.92 4.85 16.22
CA ALA A 5 -0.20 5.89 15.49
C ALA A 5 -0.73 7.28 15.88
N ARG A 6 0.17 8.18 16.30
CA ARG A 6 -0.10 9.58 16.63
C ARG A 6 1.09 10.45 16.21
N PRO A 7 0.90 11.75 15.94
CA PRO A 7 2.02 12.66 15.72
C PRO A 7 2.90 12.82 16.98
N LYS A 8 4.15 13.26 16.81
CA LYS A 8 4.99 13.70 17.94
C LYS A 8 4.30 14.86 18.67
N PRO A 9 4.40 14.94 20.02
CA PRO A 9 5.20 14.07 20.89
C PRO A 9 4.49 12.76 21.31
N GLY A 10 3.21 12.57 20.95
CA GLY A 10 2.39 11.45 21.44
C GLY A 10 2.83 10.06 20.97
N CYS A 11 3.63 9.96 19.92
CA CYS A 11 4.30 8.73 19.54
C CYS A 11 5.58 9.02 18.73
N ALA A 12 6.63 8.22 18.90
CA ALA A 12 7.86 8.31 18.11
C ALA A 12 7.90 7.30 16.96
N ALA A 13 7.45 6.07 17.18
CA ALA A 13 7.43 5.00 16.17
C ALA A 13 6.29 4.02 16.42
N PHE A 14 5.72 3.49 15.34
CA PHE A 14 4.54 2.62 15.36
C PHE A 14 4.61 1.52 14.29
N ILE A 15 3.94 0.41 14.57
CA ILE A 15 3.76 -0.68 13.61
C ILE A 15 2.61 -0.32 12.66
N LEU A 16 2.78 -0.70 11.40
CA LEU A 16 1.79 -0.61 10.34
C LEU A 16 1.34 -2.02 9.96
N THR A 17 0.03 -2.25 9.90
CA THR A 17 -0.53 -3.48 9.36
C THR A 17 -1.81 -3.15 8.61
N ASN A 18 -1.77 -3.27 7.29
CA ASN A 18 -2.88 -2.99 6.40
C ASN A 18 -3.29 -4.27 5.66
N PHE A 19 -4.58 -4.41 5.45
CA PHE A 19 -5.16 -5.42 4.57
C PHE A 19 -6.16 -4.74 3.65
N GLY A 20 -6.23 -5.18 2.40
CA GLY A 20 -7.19 -4.64 1.47
C GLY A 20 -7.31 -5.47 0.21
N GLY A 21 -8.07 -4.93 -0.73
CA GLY A 21 -8.11 -5.43 -2.08
C GLY A 21 -8.11 -4.28 -3.07
N TYR A 22 -7.58 -4.52 -4.27
CA TYR A 22 -7.62 -3.56 -5.35
C TYR A 22 -7.92 -4.21 -6.69
N VAL A 23 -8.50 -3.43 -7.59
CA VAL A 23 -8.80 -3.82 -8.97
C VAL A 23 -7.76 -3.17 -9.88
N MET A 24 -7.14 -3.96 -10.77
CA MET A 24 -6.33 -3.42 -11.86
C MET A 24 -7.22 -3.00 -13.03
N LEU A 25 -7.16 -1.73 -13.40
CA LEU A 25 -7.82 -1.14 -14.56
C LEU A 25 -6.88 -1.26 -15.76
N GLY A 26 -7.10 -2.31 -16.54
CA GLY A 26 -6.40 -2.70 -17.76
C GLY A 26 -7.06 -3.97 -18.29
N THR A 27 -7.11 -4.18 -19.61
CA THR A 27 -7.82 -5.31 -20.23
C THR A 27 -7.25 -6.65 -19.75
N ALA A 28 -7.93 -7.27 -18.78
CA ALA A 28 -7.80 -8.68 -18.51
C ALA A 28 -8.24 -9.41 -19.79
N ALA A 29 -7.36 -10.22 -20.38
CA ALA A 29 -7.68 -11.03 -21.56
C ALA A 29 -8.85 -12.02 -21.33
N SER A 30 -9.36 -12.13 -20.10
CA SER A 30 -10.35 -13.10 -19.65
C SER A 30 -11.71 -12.51 -19.26
N GLY A 31 -11.99 -11.21 -19.48
CA GLY A 31 -13.31 -10.62 -19.21
C GLY A 31 -13.71 -10.50 -17.73
N ASN A 32 -12.85 -10.98 -16.80
CA ASN A 32 -13.05 -10.81 -15.37
C ASN A 32 -12.26 -9.60 -14.85
N THR A 33 -12.90 -8.79 -14.00
CA THR A 33 -12.23 -7.73 -13.24
C THR A 33 -11.20 -8.37 -12.28
N PRO A 34 -9.89 -8.13 -12.46
CA PRO A 34 -8.87 -8.78 -11.63
C PRO A 34 -8.81 -8.11 -10.25
N LEU A 35 -9.62 -8.62 -9.32
CA LEU A 35 -9.53 -8.27 -7.90
C LEU A 35 -8.30 -8.96 -7.29
N ARG A 36 -7.36 -8.17 -6.78
CA ARG A 36 -6.22 -8.63 -5.99
C ARG A 36 -6.45 -8.36 -4.51
N ALA A 37 -6.20 -9.35 -3.67
CA ALA A 37 -6.03 -9.16 -2.25
C ALA A 37 -4.60 -8.70 -1.95
N VAL A 38 -4.43 -7.92 -0.91
CA VAL A 38 -3.13 -7.38 -0.54
C VAL A 38 -3.03 -7.18 0.96
N VAL A 39 -1.87 -7.54 1.48
CA VAL A 39 -1.49 -7.39 2.89
C VAL A 39 -0.15 -6.69 2.95
N ASP A 40 0.03 -5.86 3.96
CA ASP A 40 1.17 -4.96 4.05
C ASP A 40 1.54 -4.72 5.50
N TRP A 41 2.79 -5.03 5.85
CA TRP A 41 3.32 -4.94 7.21
C TRP A 41 4.56 -4.07 7.23
N GLY A 42 4.65 -3.15 8.18
CA GLY A 42 5.78 -2.24 8.21
C GLY A 42 6.00 -1.53 9.54
N LEU A 43 7.01 -0.68 9.52
CA LEU A 43 7.42 0.17 10.62
C LEU A 43 7.48 1.62 10.15
N MET A 44 6.95 2.52 10.97
CA MET A 44 6.95 3.96 10.71
C MET A 44 7.54 4.70 11.91
N ALA A 45 8.29 5.77 11.65
CA ALA A 45 8.85 6.67 12.65
C ALA A 45 8.49 8.13 12.35
N ASN A 46 8.00 8.84 13.34
CA ASN A 46 7.77 10.28 13.26
C ASN A 46 9.11 11.02 13.28
N VAL A 47 9.48 11.64 12.17
CA VAL A 47 10.67 12.49 12.07
C VAL A 47 10.38 13.91 12.56
N SER A 48 9.12 14.36 12.51
CA SER A 48 8.67 15.64 13.08
C SER A 48 7.29 15.53 13.74
N ALA A 49 6.77 16.65 14.26
CA ALA A 49 5.39 16.75 14.74
C ALA A 49 4.34 16.46 13.65
N ARG A 50 4.71 16.59 12.36
CA ARG A 50 3.80 16.42 11.23
C ARG A 50 4.22 15.35 10.23
N ASN A 51 5.45 14.86 10.27
CA ASN A 51 5.98 13.95 9.26
C ASN A 51 6.41 12.63 9.89
N ALA A 52 6.09 11.54 9.22
CA ALA A 52 6.62 10.21 9.49
C ALA A 52 7.12 9.57 8.21
N ILE A 53 8.16 8.74 8.34
CA ILE A 53 8.68 7.90 7.26
C ILE A 53 8.73 6.46 7.72
N GLY A 54 8.76 5.53 6.78
CA GLY A 54 8.87 4.13 7.12
C GLY A 54 9.07 3.24 5.92
N ALA A 55 9.12 1.95 6.22
CA ALA A 55 9.23 0.90 5.22
C ALA A 55 8.25 -0.23 5.56
N SER A 56 7.80 -0.92 4.54
CA SER A 56 6.93 -2.08 4.67
C SER A 56 7.24 -3.15 3.65
N VAL A 57 6.74 -4.35 3.90
CA VAL A 57 6.70 -5.45 2.95
C VAL A 57 5.24 -5.71 2.61
N PHE A 58 4.94 -5.69 1.33
CA PHE A 58 3.63 -6.04 0.82
C PHE A 58 3.63 -7.43 0.19
N VAL A 59 2.49 -8.10 0.27
CA VAL A 59 2.16 -9.31 -0.47
C VAL A 59 0.82 -9.07 -1.12
N SER A 60 0.74 -9.26 -2.43
CA SER A 60 -0.50 -9.19 -3.20
C SER A 60 -0.72 -10.48 -3.96
N ALA A 61 -1.97 -10.93 -4.05
CA ALA A 61 -2.32 -12.17 -4.73
C ALA A 61 -3.70 -12.07 -5.39
N ASP A 62 -3.86 -12.78 -6.50
CA ASP A 62 -5.14 -13.10 -7.13
C ASP A 62 -5.20 -14.59 -7.49
N ARG A 63 -6.15 -14.99 -8.34
CA ARG A 63 -6.29 -16.37 -8.81
C ARG A 63 -5.17 -16.80 -9.76
N ASP A 64 -4.44 -15.85 -10.36
CA ASP A 64 -3.48 -16.07 -11.42
C ASP A 64 -2.02 -15.98 -10.93
N GLY A 65 -1.80 -15.49 -9.70
CA GLY A 65 -0.53 -15.57 -9.00
C GLY A 65 -0.37 -14.61 -7.82
N PHE A 66 0.87 -14.42 -7.38
CA PHE A 66 1.23 -13.51 -6.29
C PHE A 66 2.48 -12.68 -6.62
N GLY A 67 2.58 -11.54 -5.95
CA GLY A 67 3.75 -10.67 -5.96
C GLY A 67 4.02 -10.10 -4.58
N ALA A 68 5.27 -10.09 -4.17
CA ALA A 68 5.71 -9.56 -2.89
C ALA A 68 6.95 -8.68 -3.05
N GLY A 69 7.06 -7.66 -2.20
CA GLY A 69 8.19 -6.76 -2.27
C GLY A 69 8.21 -5.68 -1.18
N PRO A 70 9.30 -4.92 -1.12
CA PRO A 70 9.42 -3.80 -0.21
C PRO A 70 8.65 -2.57 -0.72
N ALA A 71 8.28 -1.69 0.20
CA ALA A 71 7.76 -0.36 -0.07
C ALA A 71 8.34 0.67 0.91
N LEU A 72 8.63 1.86 0.40
CA LEU A 72 8.94 3.05 1.20
C LEU A 72 7.66 3.85 1.42
N ARG A 73 7.57 4.52 2.58
CA ARG A 73 6.37 5.24 2.99
C ARG A 73 6.68 6.60 3.56
N TYR A 74 5.80 7.54 3.26
CA TYR A 74 5.78 8.86 3.87
C TYR A 74 4.36 9.16 4.36
N ARG A 75 4.23 9.64 5.60
CA ARG A 75 2.96 10.08 6.18
C ARG A 75 3.07 11.51 6.66
N ARG A 76 2.08 12.32 6.32
CA ARG A 76 1.87 13.67 6.84
C ARG A 76 0.63 13.71 7.73
N TRP A 77 0.80 14.08 8.99
CA TRP A 77 -0.28 14.36 9.92
C TRP A 77 -0.93 15.72 9.59
N ILE A 78 -2.24 15.71 9.40
CA ILE A 78 -3.07 16.91 9.21
C ILE A 78 -3.57 17.42 10.57
N GLY A 79 -3.85 16.49 11.48
CA GLY A 79 -4.25 16.78 12.85
C GLY A 79 -3.81 15.68 13.82
N ARG A 80 -4.45 15.62 14.98
CA ARG A 80 -4.11 14.61 16.01
C ARG A 80 -4.50 13.18 15.62
N SER A 81 -5.43 13.02 14.68
CA SER A 81 -6.01 11.74 14.25
C SER A 81 -6.11 11.58 12.72
N ALA A 82 -5.87 12.65 11.95
CA ALA A 82 -5.96 12.64 10.49
C ALA A 82 -4.57 12.69 9.87
N SER A 83 -4.37 11.96 8.78
CA SER A 83 -3.12 11.91 8.05
C SER A 83 -3.30 11.52 6.59
N VAL A 84 -2.40 12.02 5.75
CA VAL A 84 -2.17 11.53 4.39
C VAL A 84 -0.95 10.66 4.38
N GLU A 85 -0.97 9.54 3.69
CA GLU A 85 0.21 8.70 3.51
C GLU A 85 0.38 8.29 2.06
N VAL A 86 1.62 8.27 1.61
CA VAL A 86 2.03 7.81 0.29
C VAL A 86 2.99 6.64 0.48
N ALA A 87 2.83 5.59 -0.31
CA ALA A 87 3.80 4.51 -0.38
C ALA A 87 4.22 4.22 -1.82
N VAL A 88 5.47 3.81 -1.98
CA VAL A 88 6.06 3.43 -3.26
C VAL A 88 6.80 2.11 -3.06
N GLY A 89 6.41 1.07 -3.79
CA GLY A 89 7.01 -0.26 -3.68
C GLY A 89 7.26 -0.92 -5.04
N ALA A 90 8.07 -1.97 -5.02
CA ALA A 90 8.40 -2.75 -6.21
C ALA A 90 8.29 -4.25 -5.88
N PRO A 91 7.57 -5.05 -6.70
CA PRO A 91 7.54 -6.49 -6.51
C PRO A 91 8.91 -7.08 -6.89
N LEU A 92 9.51 -7.83 -5.98
CA LEU A 92 10.80 -8.51 -6.19
C LEU A 92 10.66 -10.03 -6.27
N ALA A 93 9.60 -10.59 -5.66
CA ALA A 93 9.24 -12.00 -5.78
C ALA A 93 7.88 -12.10 -6.48
N ILE A 94 7.82 -12.87 -7.56
CA ILE A 94 6.64 -13.09 -8.39
C ILE A 94 6.47 -14.59 -8.60
N GLY A 95 5.25 -15.10 -8.50
CA GLY A 95 4.93 -16.49 -8.81
C GLY A 95 3.54 -16.67 -9.42
N GLY A 96 3.44 -17.58 -10.39
CA GLY A 96 2.20 -17.89 -11.12
C GLY A 96 2.34 -17.65 -12.64
N ASP A 97 1.86 -18.60 -13.45
CA ASP A 97 2.08 -18.65 -14.91
C ASP A 97 1.43 -17.49 -15.70
N ARG A 98 0.53 -16.74 -15.06
CA ARG A 98 -0.20 -15.60 -15.66
C ARG A 98 0.03 -14.28 -14.93
N TYR A 99 0.96 -14.23 -13.98
CA TYR A 99 1.27 -13.01 -13.22
C TYR A 99 2.02 -12.00 -14.09
N LYS A 100 1.28 -11.17 -14.85
CA LYS A 100 1.83 -10.09 -15.68
C LYS A 100 2.07 -8.81 -14.88
N MET A 101 2.80 -8.88 -13.76
CA MET A 101 3.54 -7.69 -13.34
C MET A 101 4.99 -7.92 -13.74
N GLU A 102 5.49 -7.09 -14.65
CA GLU A 102 6.91 -7.12 -14.99
C GLU A 102 7.72 -6.76 -13.74
N THR A 103 8.75 -7.56 -13.45
CA THR A 103 9.80 -7.23 -12.48
C THR A 103 10.32 -5.81 -12.78
N GLY A 104 10.06 -4.86 -11.88
CA GLY A 104 10.37 -3.44 -12.08
C GLY A 104 9.17 -2.50 -11.92
N SER A 105 7.93 -3.01 -12.04
CA SER A 105 6.71 -2.22 -11.87
C SER A 105 6.66 -1.45 -10.54
N VAL A 106 6.17 -0.20 -10.55
CA VAL A 106 6.09 0.64 -9.36
C VAL A 106 4.66 0.71 -8.85
N PHE A 107 4.47 0.35 -7.58
CA PHE A 107 3.20 0.43 -6.90
C PHE A 107 3.14 1.71 -6.06
N GLY A 108 2.18 2.59 -6.35
CA GLY A 108 1.86 3.77 -5.57
C GLY A 108 0.63 3.56 -4.68
N LEU A 109 0.65 4.07 -3.46
CA LEU A 109 -0.51 4.13 -2.57
C LEU A 109 -0.75 5.54 -2.10
N VAL A 110 -2.01 5.94 -1.96
CA VAL A 110 -2.40 7.15 -1.23
C VAL A 110 -3.49 6.82 -0.20
N LYS A 111 -3.20 7.11 1.06
CA LYS A 111 -4.12 6.88 2.18
C LYS A 111 -4.63 8.20 2.73
N TRP A 112 -5.92 8.25 3.04
CA TRP A 112 -6.53 9.31 3.84
C TRP A 112 -7.17 8.75 5.12
N SER A 113 -6.53 9.00 6.27
CA SER A 113 -7.11 8.69 7.59
C SER A 113 -8.04 9.83 8.03
N PRO A 114 -9.26 9.54 8.54
CA PRO A 114 -9.63 8.26 9.17
C PRO A 114 -10.36 7.24 8.29
N ASN A 115 -10.85 7.54 7.09
CA ASN A 115 -11.93 6.70 6.53
C ASN A 115 -11.60 5.96 5.23
N HIS A 116 -10.71 6.44 4.35
CA HIS A 116 -10.60 5.87 3.00
C HIS A 116 -9.18 5.78 2.46
N TRP A 117 -8.94 4.73 1.69
CA TRP A 117 -7.71 4.48 0.95
C TRP A 117 -8.02 4.46 -0.54
N PHE A 118 -7.05 4.87 -1.35
CA PHE A 118 -7.03 4.54 -2.77
C PHE A 118 -5.60 4.20 -3.20
N ALA A 119 -5.46 3.18 -4.02
CA ALA A 119 -4.18 2.65 -4.48
C ALA A 119 -4.03 2.95 -5.97
N VAL A 120 -2.85 3.35 -6.44
CA VAL A 120 -2.58 3.54 -7.87
C VAL A 120 -1.27 2.84 -8.23
N ALA A 121 -1.34 1.74 -8.97
CA ALA A 121 -0.16 1.07 -9.51
C ALA A 121 0.11 1.57 -10.93
N ALA A 122 1.39 1.74 -11.29
CA ALA A 122 1.80 2.02 -12.66
C ALA A 122 2.94 1.05 -13.07
N PRO A 123 2.82 0.30 -14.16
CA PRO A 123 3.93 -0.48 -14.68
C PRO A 123 5.03 0.46 -15.18
N THR A 124 6.29 0.09 -14.96
CA THR A 124 7.43 0.76 -15.59
C THR A 124 7.77 0.02 -16.88
N GLY A 125 6.88 0.11 -17.86
CA GLY A 125 7.04 -0.47 -19.19
C GLY A 125 6.52 0.49 -20.25
N PRO A 126 6.83 0.27 -21.55
CA PRO A 126 6.48 1.19 -22.64
C PRO A 126 4.96 1.37 -22.88
N ASP A 127 4.10 0.62 -22.18
CA ASP A 127 2.64 0.77 -22.25
C ASP A 127 2.06 1.25 -20.89
N PRO A 128 1.78 2.55 -20.71
CA PRO A 128 1.53 3.18 -19.41
C PRO A 128 0.11 2.96 -18.85
N ARG A 129 -0.57 1.88 -19.24
CA ARG A 129 -1.98 1.67 -18.87
C ARG A 129 -2.10 0.89 -17.55
N ALA A 130 -2.15 1.61 -16.44
CA ALA A 130 -2.71 1.08 -15.20
C ALA A 130 -3.37 2.18 -14.37
N GLY A 131 -4.65 1.99 -14.11
CA GLY A 131 -5.32 2.60 -12.95
C GLY A 131 -5.58 1.50 -11.94
N VAL A 132 -5.51 1.80 -10.65
CA VAL A 132 -5.92 0.84 -9.62
C VAL A 132 -6.98 1.52 -8.77
N LEU A 133 -8.00 0.77 -8.35
CA LEU A 133 -8.95 1.22 -7.34
C LEU A 133 -9.04 0.16 -6.26
N GLY A 134 -8.70 0.52 -5.03
CA GLY A 134 -8.66 -0.44 -3.94
C GLY A 134 -9.14 0.11 -2.62
N LEU A 135 -9.78 -0.76 -1.85
CA LEU A 135 -10.26 -0.50 -0.50
C LEU A 135 -9.34 -1.24 0.48
N TRP A 136 -8.81 -0.51 1.46
CA TRP A 136 -7.94 -1.06 2.50
C TRP A 136 -8.42 -0.65 3.89
N THR A 137 -8.15 -1.49 4.87
CA THR A 137 -8.47 -1.28 6.28
C THR A 137 -7.24 -1.55 7.15
N ASP A 138 -7.03 -0.73 8.17
CA ASP A 138 -6.04 -0.98 9.21
C ASP A 138 -6.53 -2.14 10.11
N ILE A 139 -5.68 -3.12 10.39
CA ILE A 139 -6.04 -4.25 11.28
C ILE A 139 -5.90 -3.88 12.77
N LEU A 140 -5.14 -2.82 13.11
CA LEU A 140 -5.02 -2.38 14.51
C LEU A 140 -6.29 -1.63 14.97
N PRO A 141 -6.87 -2.00 16.13
CA PRO A 141 -8.24 -1.62 16.49
C PRO A 141 -8.39 -0.12 16.77
N ARG A 142 -9.45 0.46 16.20
CA ARG A 142 -10.05 1.72 16.65
C ARG A 142 -10.79 1.45 17.97
N ARG A 143 -10.10 1.56 19.11
CA ARG A 143 -10.74 1.80 20.41
C ARG A 143 -10.03 2.98 21.06
#